data_AF-F3C7R5-F1
#
_entry.id   AF-F3C7R5-F1
#
_cell.length_a   1.000
_cell.length_b   1.000
_cell.length_c   1.000
_cell.angle_alpha   90.00
_cell.angle_beta   90.00
_cell.angle_gamma   90.00
#
_symmetry.space_group_name_H-M   'P 1'
#
loop_
_entity.id
_entity.type
_entity.pdbx_description
1 polymer ?
#
loop_
_entity_poly.entity_id
_entity_poly.type
_entity_poly.pdbx_seq_one_letter_code
_entity_poly.pdbx_strand_id
1 'polypeptide(L)'
;MSTKIITRGGHEALKKELDYLWREHRPDITQKVAWAASLGDRSENADYQYNKKLLREIDRRVRYLRKRLEDMRVVQYSPEQEGRVFFGAWVEIENEAGDLKKFRIVGYDEIYGRNDYIS
;
A
#
# COMPACT_ATOMS: atom_id res chain seq x y z
N MET A 1 4.49 7.10 -17.33
CA MET A 1 3.30 7.81 -16.79
C MET A 1 2.76 6.96 -15.64
N SER A 2 2.51 7.54 -14.46
CA SER A 2 1.85 6.79 -13.38
C SER A 2 0.37 6.63 -13.74
N THR A 3 -0.05 5.41 -14.06
CA THR A 3 -1.45 5.10 -14.32
C THR A 3 -2.23 5.34 -13.03
N LYS A 4 -3.11 6.34 -13.02
CA LYS A 4 -3.93 6.73 -11.87
C LYS A 4 -5.15 5.82 -11.69
N ILE A 5 -4.98 4.51 -11.90
CA ILE A 5 -6.07 3.53 -11.86
C ILE A 5 -5.75 2.50 -10.80
N ILE A 6 -6.73 2.21 -9.95
CA ILE A 6 -6.63 1.21 -8.88
C ILE A 6 -7.91 0.38 -8.87
N THR A 7 -7.80 -0.90 -8.52
CA THR A 7 -9.01 -1.71 -8.28
C THR A 7 -9.72 -1.25 -7.00
N ARG A 8 -11.03 -1.53 -6.89
CA ARG A 8 -11.78 -1.27 -5.65
C ARG A 8 -11.14 -1.95 -4.43
N GLY A 9 -10.71 -3.20 -4.60
CA GLY A 9 -10.08 -3.96 -3.52
C GLY A 9 -8.76 -3.34 -3.05
N GLY A 10 -7.91 -2.91 -3.98
CA GLY A 10 -6.68 -2.18 -3.65
C GLY A 10 -6.95 -0.86 -2.97
N HIS A 11 -7.93 -0.10 -3.44
CA HIS A 11 -8.33 1.15 -2.82
C HIS A 11 -8.76 0.95 -1.36
N GLU A 12 -9.57 -0.08 -1.09
CA GLU A 12 -9.98 -0.42 0.27
C GLU A 12 -8.80 -0.89 1.13
N ALA A 13 -7.86 -1.66 0.57
CA ALA A 13 -6.65 -2.08 1.27
C ALA A 13 -5.76 -0.88 1.65
N LEU A 14 -5.48 0.02 0.71
CA LEU A 14 -4.72 1.25 0.97
C LEU A 14 -5.43 2.17 1.97
N LYS A 15 -6.76 2.25 1.92
CA LYS A 15 -7.55 3.00 2.89
C LYS A 15 -7.45 2.39 4.29
N LYS A 16 -7.49 1.06 4.42
CA LYS A 16 -7.28 0.35 5.68
C LYS A 16 -5.86 0.56 6.21
N GLU A 17 -4.85 0.47 5.35
CA GLU A 17 -3.45 0.76 5.71
C GLU A 17 -3.32 2.19 6.24
N LEU A 18 -3.92 3.17 5.55
CA LEU A 18 -3.92 4.57 5.99
C LEU A 18 -4.58 4.74 7.36
N ASP A 19 -5.74 4.10 7.58
CA ASP A 19 -6.47 4.19 8.85
C ASP A 19 -5.67 3.58 10.00
N TYR A 20 -5.06 2.40 9.79
CA TYR A 20 -4.17 1.74 10.74
C TYR A 20 -2.96 2.62 11.10
N LEU A 21 -2.28 3.16 10.08
CA LEU A 21 -1.11 4.02 10.27
C LEU A 21 -1.47 5.29 11.07
N TRP A 22 -2.65 5.85 10.82
CA TRP A 22 -3.09 7.09 11.46
C TRP A 22 -3.63 6.89 12.87
N ARG A 23 -4.45 5.86 13.09
CA ARG A 23 -5.21 5.65 14.33
C ARG A 23 -4.48 4.77 15.35
N GLU A 24 -3.66 3.84 14.90
CA GLU A 24 -3.01 2.87 15.79
C GLU A 24 -1.50 3.11 15.83
N HIS A 25 -0.85 3.04 14.67
CA HIS A 25 0.62 3.03 14.62
C HIS A 25 1.23 4.38 15.00
N ARG A 26 0.69 5.50 14.49
CA ARG A 26 1.21 6.84 14.81
C ARG A 26 1.09 7.20 16.31
N PRO A 27 -0.04 6.96 17.00
CA PRO A 27 -0.13 7.14 18.44
C PRO A 27 0.81 6.24 19.24
N ASP A 28 0.96 4.97 18.85
CA ASP A 28 1.86 4.02 19.53
C ASP A 28 3.32 4.50 19.48
N ILE A 29 3.80 4.89 18.29
CA ILE A 29 5.16 5.42 18.15
C ILE A 29 5.34 6.74 18.88
N THR A 30 4.31 7.59 18.91
CA THR A 30 4.38 8.85 19.66
C THR A 30 4.56 8.59 21.16
N GLN A 31 3.85 7.61 21.71
CA GLN A 31 4.02 7.20 23.12
C GLN A 31 5.42 6.64 23.37
N LYS A 32 5.95 5.80 22.47
CA LYS A 32 7.33 5.28 22.56
C LYS A 32 8.38 6.39 22.50
N VAL A 33 8.20 7.39 21.63
CA VAL A 33 9.08 8.57 21.57
C VAL A 33 9.03 9.36 22.87
N ALA A 34 7.83 9.58 23.43
CA ALA A 34 7.65 10.30 24.69
C ALA A 34 8.29 9.55 25.87
N TRP A 35 8.10 8.24 25.94
CA TRP A 35 8.73 7.37 26.93
C TRP A 35 10.27 7.40 26.81
N ALA A 36 10.81 7.20 25.61
CA ALA A 36 12.25 7.28 25.37
C ALA A 36 12.82 8.66 25.74
N ALA A 37 12.07 9.74 25.54
CA ALA A 37 12.46 11.09 25.94
C ALA A 37 12.44 11.31 27.46
N SER A 38 11.72 10.49 28.24
CA SER A 38 11.72 10.54 29.71
C SER A 38 12.86 9.73 30.35
N LEU A 39 13.46 8.79 29.62
CA LEU A 39 14.49 7.88 30.13
C LEU A 39 15.90 8.48 30.17
N GLY A 40 16.13 9.67 29.61
CA GLY A 40 17.45 10.30 29.66
C GLY A 40 17.70 11.31 28.54
N ASP A 41 18.98 11.54 28.23
CA ASP A 41 19.39 12.48 27.20
C ASP A 41 18.98 12.00 25.80
N ARG A 42 18.35 12.91 25.05
CA ARG A 42 17.77 12.65 23.72
C ARG A 42 18.83 12.44 22.64
N SER A 43 20.07 12.86 22.91
CA SER A 43 21.21 12.74 22.00
C SER A 43 21.81 11.33 22.02
N GLU A 44 21.93 10.71 23.19
CA GLU A 44 22.53 9.38 23.39
C GLU A 44 21.53 8.23 23.34
N ASN A 45 20.23 8.51 23.58
CA ASN A 45 19.22 7.48 23.57
C ASN A 45 18.91 6.97 22.14
N ALA A 46 19.42 5.78 21.82
CA ALA A 46 19.21 5.10 20.54
C ALA A 46 17.71 4.83 20.25
N ASP A 47 16.91 4.49 21.27
CA ASP A 47 15.47 4.27 21.10
C ASP A 47 14.75 5.54 20.72
N TYR A 48 15.14 6.69 21.28
CA TYR A 48 14.56 7.97 20.89
C TYR A 48 14.88 8.32 19.43
N GLN A 49 16.13 8.15 18.99
CA GLN A 49 16.52 8.41 17.60
C GLN A 49 15.81 7.48 16.62
N TYR A 50 15.73 6.19 16.95
CA TYR A 50 15.04 5.19 16.14
C TYR A 50 13.54 5.49 16.02
N ASN A 51 12.84 5.65 17.15
CA ASN A 51 11.40 5.91 17.14
C ASN A 51 11.07 7.25 16.45
N LYS A 52 11.94 8.27 16.59
CA LYS A 52 11.79 9.55 15.88
C LYS A 52 12.01 9.42 14.37
N LYS A 53 12.89 8.53 13.91
CA LYS A 53 13.04 8.20 12.48
C LYS A 53 11.79 7.47 11.97
N LEU A 54 11.32 6.48 12.73
CA LEU A 54 10.13 5.70 12.39
C LEU A 54 8.88 6.59 12.27
N LEU A 55 8.70 7.55 13.20
CA LEU A 55 7.61 8.53 13.14
C LEU A 55 7.63 9.33 11.83
N ARG A 56 8.82 9.76 11.37
CA ARG A 56 8.97 10.48 10.10
C ARG A 56 8.65 9.58 8.89
N GLU A 57 9.02 8.31 8.95
CA GLU A 57 8.70 7.34 7.90
C GLU A 57 7.19 7.10 7.80
N ILE A 58 6.51 6.97 8.94
CA ILE A 58 5.05 6.84 9.02
C ILE A 58 4.38 8.09 8.44
N ASP A 59 4.76 9.28 8.89
CA ASP A 59 4.18 10.53 8.39
C ASP A 59 4.41 10.70 6.87
N ARG A 60 5.58 10.28 6.37
CA ARG A 60 5.88 10.25 4.92
C ARG A 60 4.97 9.28 4.19
N ARG A 61 4.77 8.07 4.71
CA ARG A 61 3.89 7.05 4.12
C ARG A 61 2.43 7.50 4.12
N VAL A 62 1.94 8.05 5.23
CA VAL A 62 0.59 8.61 5.36
C VAL A 62 0.35 9.72 4.33
N ARG A 63 1.29 10.66 4.18
CA ARG A 63 1.19 11.74 3.19
C ARG A 63 1.16 11.20 1.76
N TYR A 64 2.00 10.21 1.47
CA TYR A 64 2.01 9.55 0.16
C TYR A 64 0.66 8.87 -0.11
N LEU A 65 0.17 8.06 0.81
CA LEU A 65 -1.11 7.33 0.68
C LEU A 65 -2.30 8.28 0.51
N ARG A 66 -2.38 9.36 1.31
CA ARG A 66 -3.43 10.38 1.16
C ARG A 66 -3.45 10.99 -0.23
N LYS A 67 -2.30 11.49 -0.70
CA LYS A 67 -2.20 12.12 -2.01
C LYS A 67 -2.56 11.13 -3.13
N ARG A 68 -2.08 9.88 -3.03
CA ARG A 68 -2.40 8.84 -4.01
C ARG A 68 -3.89 8.50 -4.01
N LEU A 69 -4.50 8.34 -2.84
CA LEU A 69 -5.94 8.03 -2.74
C LEU A 69 -6.83 9.15 -3.30
N GLU A 70 -6.43 10.42 -3.17
CA GLU A 70 -7.12 11.55 -3.80
C GLU A 70 -6.94 11.59 -5.32
N ASP A 71 -5.74 11.27 -5.81
CA ASP A 71 -5.42 11.29 -7.24
C ASP A 71 -5.94 10.05 -8.02
N MET A 72 -6.22 8.94 -7.34
CA MET A 72 -6.58 7.66 -7.97
C MET A 72 -8.05 7.60 -8.40
N ARG A 73 -8.27 7.08 -9.61
CA ARG A 73 -9.60 6.67 -10.08
C ARG A 73 -9.80 5.19 -9.80
N VAL A 74 -10.82 4.88 -9.00
CA VAL A 74 -11.23 3.50 -8.75
C VAL A 74 -11.95 2.97 -9.99
N VAL A 75 -11.44 1.87 -10.56
CA VAL A 75 -12.09 1.17 -11.67
C VAL A 75 -12.55 -0.21 -11.19
N GLN A 76 -13.79 -0.54 -11.50
CA GLN A 76 -14.36 -1.87 -11.29
C GLN A 76 -14.42 -2.60 -12.63
N TYR A 77 -14.11 -3.89 -12.59
CA TYR A 77 -14.36 -4.80 -13.70
C TYR A 77 -15.88 -4.93 -13.89
N SER A 78 -16.38 -4.71 -15.11
CA SER A 78 -17.75 -5.05 -15.49
C SER A 78 -17.74 -6.32 -16.36
N PRO A 79 -18.63 -7.30 -16.13
CA PRO A 79 -18.78 -8.48 -16.99
C PRO A 79 -19.07 -8.14 -18.46
N GLU A 80 -19.62 -6.95 -18.74
CA GLU A 80 -19.83 -6.44 -20.10
C GLU A 80 -18.53 -6.26 -20.91
N GLN A 81 -17.37 -6.40 -20.26
CA GLN A 81 -16.04 -6.36 -20.88
C GLN A 81 -15.51 -7.76 -21.27
N GLU A 82 -16.31 -8.83 -21.07
CA GLU A 82 -15.94 -10.19 -21.46
C GLU A 82 -15.54 -10.26 -22.95
N GLY A 83 -14.35 -10.82 -23.19
CA GLY A 83 -13.73 -10.90 -24.53
C GLY A 83 -12.60 -9.90 -24.79
N ARG A 84 -12.34 -8.95 -23.88
CA ARG A 84 -11.16 -8.06 -23.94
C ARG A 84 -10.46 -7.97 -22.59
N VAL A 85 -9.13 -8.02 -22.61
CA VAL A 85 -8.31 -7.89 -21.40
C VAL A 85 -8.26 -6.42 -20.97
N PHE A 86 -8.99 -6.09 -19.89
CA PHE A 86 -9.02 -4.75 -19.28
C PHE A 86 -8.42 -4.75 -17.87
N PHE A 87 -8.25 -3.55 -17.31
CA PHE A 87 -7.71 -3.35 -15.96
C PHE A 87 -8.60 -4.01 -14.89
N GLY A 88 -8.00 -4.79 -13.99
CA GLY A 88 -8.71 -5.54 -12.96
C GLY A 88 -9.22 -6.92 -13.39
N ALA A 89 -9.07 -7.30 -14.67
CA ALA A 89 -9.42 -8.62 -15.19
C ALA A 89 -8.42 -9.69 -14.74
N TRP A 90 -8.93 -10.91 -14.59
CA TRP A 90 -8.12 -12.11 -14.42
C TRP A 90 -7.76 -12.67 -15.79
N VAL A 91 -6.47 -12.91 -16.01
CA VAL A 91 -5.95 -13.49 -17.25
C VAL A 91 -5.29 -14.81 -16.90
N GLU A 92 -5.69 -15.85 -17.61
CA GLU A 92 -5.05 -17.16 -17.56
C GLU A 92 -4.25 -17.33 -18.85
N ILE A 93 -2.96 -17.61 -18.72
CA ILE A 93 -2.08 -17.94 -19.83
C ILE A 93 -1.63 -19.39 -19.69
N GLU A 94 -1.53 -20.07 -20.82
CA GLU A 94 -1.00 -21.42 -20.91
C GLU A 94 0.24 -21.38 -21.81
N ASN A 95 1.36 -21.93 -21.33
CA ASN A 95 2.56 -22.11 -22.17
C ASN A 95 2.50 -23.44 -22.93
N GLU A 96 3.33 -23.60 -23.98
CA GLU A 96 3.46 -24.87 -24.73
C GLU A 96 3.82 -26.09 -23.85
N ALA A 97 4.34 -25.87 -22.64
CA ALA A 97 4.63 -26.93 -21.66
C ALA A 97 3.40 -27.37 -20.81
N GLY A 98 2.22 -26.76 -21.01
CA GLY A 98 1.01 -27.00 -20.21
C GLY A 98 0.98 -26.26 -18.86
N ASP A 99 1.94 -25.37 -18.61
CA ASP A 99 1.96 -24.54 -17.41
C ASP A 99 0.88 -23.45 -17.50
N LEU A 100 -0.16 -23.61 -16.70
CA LEU A 100 -1.21 -22.61 -16.49
C LEU A 100 -0.74 -21.58 -15.46
N LYS A 101 -0.67 -20.31 -15.85
CA LYS A 101 -0.47 -19.20 -14.91
C LYS A 101 -1.64 -18.23 -14.95
N LYS A 102 -2.10 -17.88 -13.75
CA LYS A 102 -3.20 -16.96 -13.53
C LYS A 102 -2.68 -15.68 -12.92
N PHE A 103 -2.98 -14.54 -13.52
CA PHE A 103 -2.58 -13.24 -12.99
C PHE A 103 -3.70 -12.22 -13.11
N ARG A 104 -3.61 -11.17 -12.31
CA ARG A 104 -4.52 -10.05 -12.36
C ARG A 104 -3.77 -8.77 -12.70
N ILE A 105 -4.31 -8.03 -13.66
CA ILE A 105 -3.78 -6.71 -14.03
C ILE A 105 -4.27 -5.70 -13.00
N VAL A 106 -3.36 -5.13 -12.23
CA VAL A 106 -3.65 -4.18 -11.14
C VAL A 106 -2.72 -2.97 -11.21
N GLY A 107 -3.02 -1.92 -10.43
CA GLY A 107 -2.16 -0.75 -10.36
C GLY A 107 -0.82 -1.02 -9.69
N TYR A 108 0.18 -0.22 -10.03
CA TYR A 108 1.51 -0.26 -9.39
C TYR A 108 1.47 -0.23 -7.87
N ASP A 109 0.53 0.51 -7.28
CA ASP A 109 0.36 0.59 -5.82
C ASP A 109 -0.22 -0.70 -5.19
N GLU A 110 -0.72 -1.66 -5.97
CA GLU A 110 -1.29 -2.93 -5.50
C GLU A 110 -0.31 -4.11 -5.59
N ILE A 111 0.86 -3.96 -6.22
CA ILE A 111 1.80 -5.07 -6.48
C ILE A 111 2.45 -5.61 -5.19
N TYR A 112 2.50 -4.81 -4.13
CA TYR A 112 3.28 -5.16 -2.95
C TYR A 112 2.69 -6.35 -2.17
N GLY A 113 3.34 -7.50 -2.26
CA GLY A 113 3.12 -8.67 -1.39
C GLY A 113 2.30 -9.81 -1.99
N ARG A 114 1.95 -9.77 -3.28
CA ARG A 114 1.28 -10.89 -3.97
C ARG A 114 1.90 -11.15 -5.34
N ASN A 115 2.29 -12.39 -5.60
CA ASN A 115 2.88 -12.83 -6.87
C ASN A 115 1.87 -12.90 -8.02
N ASP A 116 0.58 -12.75 -7.73
CA ASP A 116 -0.50 -12.86 -8.72
C ASP A 116 -0.82 -11.52 -9.41
N TYR A 117 -0.10 -10.44 -9.10
CA TYR A 117 -0.39 -9.07 -9.52
C TYR A 117 0.66 -8.53 -10.49
N ILE A 118 0.20 -8.01 -11.63
CA ILE A 118 1.02 -7.43 -12.70
C ILE A 118 0.52 -6.00 -12.98
N SER A 119 1.42 -5.04 -13.18
CA SER A 119 1.11 -3.64 -13.54
C SER A 119 1.65 -3.26 -14.91
#